data_AF-A0A699UR57-F1
#
_entry.id   AF-A0A699UR57-F1
#
_cell.length_a   1.000
_cell.length_b   1.000
_cell.length_c   1.000
_cell.angle_alpha   90.00
_cell.angle_beta   90.00
_cell.angle_gamma   90.00
#
_symmetry.space_group_name_H-M   'P 1'
#
loop_
_entity.id
_entity.type
_entity.pdbx_description
1 polymer ?
#
loop_
_entity_poly.entity_id
_entity_poly.type
_entity_poly.pdbx_seq_one_letter_code
_entity_poly.pdbx_strand_id
1 'polypeptide(L)'
;MNYLEEQTDGEAMINSIQNGDQPLPAIAKVNETAKDLWDALERQMSGSEYGKQDRKAAILYEYETFKAIEAEQLLDTYLRYLQVINDLKKCGYKKDNCELNKKFLNNLQP
;
A
#
# COMPACT_ATOMS: atom_id res chain seq x y z
N MET A 1 -13.57 11.55 -19.51
CA MET A 1 -12.18 11.17 -19.24
C MET A 1 -11.78 11.91 -17.97
N ASN A 2 -11.58 11.20 -16.86
CA ASN A 2 -11.29 11.82 -15.57
C ASN A 2 -9.78 12.04 -15.43
N TYR A 3 -9.39 13.30 -15.23
CA TYR A 3 -8.07 13.73 -14.79
C TYR A 3 -7.97 13.55 -13.27
N LEU A 4 -7.84 12.32 -12.80
CA LEU A 4 -7.57 12.02 -11.38
C LEU A 4 -6.69 10.78 -11.31
N GLU A 5 -5.41 10.92 -11.66
CA GLU A 5 -4.39 9.97 -11.20
C GLU A 5 -3.01 10.63 -11.35
N GLU A 6 -2.13 10.33 -10.40
CA GLU A 6 -0.76 10.86 -10.18
C GLU A 6 -0.58 12.10 -9.28
N GLN A 7 -1.23 12.14 -8.10
CA GLN A 7 -0.78 13.02 -6.99
C GLN A 7 -0.25 12.27 -5.75
N THR A 8 -0.23 10.94 -5.75
CA THR A 8 0.12 10.19 -4.52
C THR A 8 1.61 9.96 -4.31
N ASP A 9 2.42 9.86 -5.38
CA ASP A 9 3.87 9.67 -5.24
C ASP A 9 4.61 10.99 -4.98
N GLY A 10 4.28 12.06 -5.72
CA GLY A 10 4.94 13.37 -5.57
C GLY A 10 4.67 14.04 -4.22
N GLU A 11 3.46 13.96 -3.69
CA GLU A 11 3.13 14.54 -2.37
C GLU A 11 3.74 13.74 -1.22
N ALA A 12 3.75 12.41 -1.32
CA ALA A 12 4.45 11.55 -0.37
C ALA A 12 5.96 11.83 -0.36
N MET A 13 6.56 12.05 -1.53
CA MET A 13 7.97 12.41 -1.68
C MET A 13 8.30 13.74 -0.98
N ILE A 14 7.48 14.78 -1.16
CA ILE A 14 7.69 16.08 -0.51
C ILE A 14 7.55 15.97 1.01
N ASN A 15 6.55 15.25 1.50
CA ASN A 15 6.34 15.07 2.94
C ASN A 15 7.48 14.27 3.60
N SER A 16 8.06 13.28 2.93
CA SER A 16 9.22 12.53 3.46
C SER A 16 10.53 13.33 3.42
N ILE A 17 10.70 14.24 2.45
CA ILE A 17 11.82 15.19 2.43
C ILE A 17 11.74 16.16 3.62
N GLN A 18 10.53 16.57 3.99
CA GLN A 18 10.29 17.50 5.07
C GLN A 18 10.30 16.84 6.47
N ASN A 19 9.92 15.55 6.56
CA ASN A 19 9.68 14.86 7.84
C ASN A 19 10.50 13.57 8.06
N GLY A 20 11.40 13.18 7.15
CA GLY A 20 12.21 11.96 7.28
C GLY A 20 13.40 12.08 8.24
N ASP A 21 13.79 10.96 8.86
CA ASP A 21 14.82 10.89 9.92
C ASP A 21 16.24 11.32 9.49
N GLN A 22 16.52 11.40 8.19
CA GLN A 22 17.80 11.89 7.66
C GLN A 22 17.63 13.12 6.75
N PRO A 23 18.29 14.25 7.04
CA PRO A 23 18.17 15.46 6.21
C PRO A 23 18.70 15.24 4.79
N LEU A 24 17.97 15.74 3.78
CA LEU A 24 18.40 15.76 2.37
C LEU A 24 19.86 16.25 2.14
N PRO A 25 20.36 17.26 2.88
CA PRO A 25 21.75 17.69 2.80
C PRO A 25 22.78 16.61 3.22
N ALA A 26 22.41 15.70 4.12
CA ALA A 26 23.29 14.60 4.54
C ALA A 26 23.43 13.57 3.42
N ILE A 27 22.33 13.22 2.75
CA ILE A 27 22.30 12.28 1.61
C ILE A 27 23.03 12.87 0.41
N ALA A 28 22.88 14.16 0.14
CA ALA A 28 23.56 14.82 -0.97
C ALA A 28 25.09 14.93 -0.79
N LYS A 29 25.59 14.85 0.44
CA LYS A 29 27.03 15.02 0.75
C LYS A 29 27.86 13.75 0.58
N VAL A 30 27.24 12.57 0.61
CA VAL A 30 27.90 11.26 0.48
C VAL A 30 27.73 10.61 -0.90
N ASN A 31 26.91 11.19 -1.78
CA ASN A 31 26.66 10.66 -3.12
C ASN A 31 27.38 11.53 -4.17
N GLU A 32 28.28 10.94 -4.95
CA GLU A 32 29.14 11.65 -5.90
C GLU A 32 28.42 12.03 -7.19
N THR A 33 27.33 11.33 -7.54
CA THR A 33 26.53 11.61 -8.73
C THR A 33 25.04 11.79 -8.43
N ALA A 34 24.34 12.49 -9.33
CA ALA A 34 22.88 12.63 -9.26
C ALA A 34 22.15 11.28 -9.33
N LYS A 35 22.77 10.28 -9.96
CA LYS A 35 22.27 8.90 -10.00
C LYS A 35 22.38 8.25 -8.63
N ASP A 36 23.52 8.35 -7.96
CA ASP A 36 23.71 7.77 -6.61
C ASP A 36 22.76 8.41 -5.60
N LEU A 37 22.49 9.72 -5.75
CA LEU A 37 21.50 10.44 -4.96
C LEU A 37 20.08 9.91 -5.23
N TRP A 38 19.73 9.66 -6.49
CA TRP A 38 18.43 9.08 -6.86
C TRP A 38 18.27 7.67 -6.32
N ASP A 39 19.27 6.81 -6.48
CA ASP A 39 19.26 5.43 -5.99
C ASP A 39 19.20 5.39 -4.44
N ALA A 40 19.87 6.33 -3.75
CA ALA A 40 19.82 6.46 -2.30
C ALA A 40 18.44 6.93 -1.80
N LEU A 41 17.84 7.92 -2.48
CA LEU A 41 16.48 8.37 -2.21
C LEU A 41 15.47 7.25 -2.46
N GLU A 42 15.56 6.57 -3.59
CA GLU A 42 14.69 5.44 -3.93
C GLU A 42 14.83 4.33 -2.88
N ARG A 43 16.05 4.01 -2.42
CA ARG A 43 16.28 3.03 -1.33
C ARG A 43 15.69 3.46 0.01
N GLN A 44 15.69 4.76 0.30
CA GLN A 44 15.07 5.32 1.50
C GLN A 44 13.53 5.30 1.40
N MET A 45 12.97 5.63 0.23
CA MET A 45 11.53 5.74 -0.01
C MET A 45 10.87 4.38 -0.25
N SER A 46 11.59 3.44 -0.86
CA SER A 46 11.06 2.10 -1.16
C SER A 46 10.88 1.22 0.09
N GLY A 47 11.27 1.71 1.27
CA GLY A 47 11.15 1.01 2.54
C GLY A 47 12.12 -0.17 2.64
N SER A 48 12.66 -0.37 3.83
CA SER A 48 13.40 -1.59 4.16
C SER A 48 12.55 -2.83 3.84
N GLU A 49 13.16 -3.97 3.52
CA GLU A 49 12.42 -5.24 3.40
C GLU A 49 11.55 -5.52 4.64
N TYR A 50 12.00 -5.04 5.80
CA TYR A 50 11.25 -5.06 7.05
C TYR A 50 9.93 -4.27 6.94
N GLY A 51 9.93 -3.04 6.42
CA GLY A 51 8.70 -2.28 6.14
C GLY A 51 7.82 -2.89 5.03
N LYS A 52 8.40 -3.60 4.07
CA LYS A 52 7.65 -4.34 3.03
C LYS A 52 6.97 -5.60 3.60
N GLN A 53 7.63 -6.31 4.51
CA GLN A 53 7.05 -7.45 5.22
C GLN A 53 5.91 -7.00 6.15
N ASP A 54 6.10 -5.90 6.88
CA ASP A 54 5.06 -5.30 7.72
C ASP A 54 3.82 -4.92 6.89
N ARG A 55 4.02 -4.34 5.70
CA ARG A 55 2.91 -4.02 4.78
C ARG A 55 2.21 -5.28 4.26
N LYS A 56 2.95 -6.33 3.88
CA LYS A 56 2.35 -7.61 3.44
C LYS A 56 1.57 -8.29 4.56
N ALA A 57 2.06 -8.21 5.79
CA ALA A 57 1.38 -8.74 6.98
C ALA A 57 0.10 -7.95 7.29
N ALA A 58 0.15 -6.61 7.21
CA ALA A 58 -1.02 -5.75 7.40
C ALA A 58 -2.14 -6.05 6.40
N ILE A 59 -1.81 -6.14 5.10
CA ILE A 59 -2.79 -6.45 4.05
C ILE A 59 -3.39 -7.86 4.25
N LEU A 60 -2.59 -8.84 4.64
CA LEU A 60 -3.09 -10.18 4.95
C LEU A 60 -4.01 -10.17 6.18
N TYR A 61 -3.67 -9.42 7.22
CA TYR A 61 -4.50 -9.27 8.40
C TYR A 61 -5.84 -8.60 8.07
N GLU A 62 -5.85 -7.53 7.27
CA GLU A 62 -7.07 -6.87 6.80
C GLU A 62 -7.96 -7.82 6.01
N TYR A 63 -7.38 -8.66 5.15
CA TYR A 63 -8.14 -9.70 4.45
C TYR A 63 -8.72 -10.76 5.39
N GLU A 64 -7.93 -11.28 6.32
CA GLU A 64 -8.36 -12.36 7.20
C GLU A 64 -9.46 -11.91 8.16
N THR A 65 -9.36 -10.67 8.62
CA THR A 65 -10.30 -10.03 9.56
C THR A 65 -11.40 -9.22 8.90
N PHE A 66 -11.48 -9.23 7.56
CA PHE A 66 -12.50 -8.49 6.82
C PHE A 66 -13.91 -8.88 7.27
N LYS A 67 -14.72 -7.89 7.61
CA LYS A 67 -16.15 -8.04 7.90
C LYS A 67 -16.98 -6.94 7.24
N ALA A 68 -18.22 -7.25 6.91
CA ALA A 68 -19.23 -6.24 6.61
C ALA A 68 -19.51 -5.39 7.86
N ILE A 69 -19.80 -4.12 7.64
CA ILE A 69 -20.15 -3.17 8.69
C ILE A 69 -21.68 -3.03 8.68
N GLU A 70 -22.32 -3.11 9.84
CA GLU A 70 -23.80 -3.18 9.98
C GLU A 70 -24.56 -2.02 9.30
N ALA A 71 -23.94 -0.85 9.18
CA ALA A 71 -24.53 0.35 8.57
C ALA A 71 -24.02 0.66 7.14
N GLU A 72 -23.11 -0.15 6.60
CA GLU A 72 -22.52 0.06 5.27
C GLU A 72 -23.42 -0.57 4.18
N GLN A 73 -23.55 0.09 3.03
CA GLN A 73 -24.29 -0.50 1.91
C GLN A 73 -23.50 -1.68 1.34
N LEU A 74 -24.20 -2.70 0.81
CA LEU A 74 -23.55 -3.87 0.20
C LEU A 74 -22.53 -3.49 -0.89
N LEU A 75 -22.82 -2.45 -1.67
CA LEU A 75 -21.91 -1.96 -2.71
C LEU A 75 -20.62 -1.40 -2.10
N ASP A 76 -20.72 -0.63 -1.03
CA ASP A 76 -19.57 -0.03 -0.34
C ASP A 76 -18.70 -1.14 0.29
N THR A 77 -19.33 -2.13 0.94
CA THR A 77 -18.64 -3.31 1.45
C THR A 77 -17.92 -4.07 0.34
N TYR A 78 -18.55 -4.24 -0.82
CA TYR A 78 -17.94 -4.90 -1.97
C TYR A 78 -16.74 -4.13 -2.53
N LEU A 79 -16.86 -2.80 -2.67
CA LEU A 79 -15.75 -1.95 -3.12
C LEU A 79 -14.55 -2.03 -2.18
N ARG A 80 -14.80 -1.99 -0.86
CA ARG A 80 -13.77 -2.15 0.17
C ARG A 80 -13.11 -3.52 0.10
N TYR A 81 -13.89 -4.58 -0.12
CA TYR A 81 -13.36 -5.93 -0.32
C TYR A 81 -12.49 -6.06 -1.58
N LEU A 82 -12.91 -5.44 -2.69
CA LEU A 82 -12.12 -5.41 -3.92
C LEU A 82 -10.78 -4.69 -3.73
N GLN A 83 -10.74 -3.61 -2.94
CA GLN A 83 -9.50 -2.92 -2.60
C GLN A 83 -8.51 -3.87 -1.93
N VAL A 84 -8.96 -4.58 -0.88
CA VAL A 84 -8.14 -5.55 -0.14
C VAL A 84 -7.65 -6.69 -1.03
N ILE A 85 -8.48 -7.21 -1.94
CA ILE A 85 -8.06 -8.23 -2.92
C ILE A 85 -6.99 -7.69 -3.86
N ASN A 86 -7.16 -6.48 -4.37
CA ASN A 86 -6.19 -5.88 -5.28
C ASN A 86 -4.83 -5.70 -4.61
N ASP A 87 -4.83 -5.28 -3.34
CA ASP A 87 -3.60 -5.12 -2.56
C ASP A 87 -2.95 -6.48 -2.24
N LEU A 88 -3.73 -7.51 -1.92
CA LEU A 88 -3.23 -8.88 -1.79
C LEU A 88 -2.53 -9.37 -3.07
N LYS A 89 -3.17 -9.15 -4.22
CA LYS A 89 -2.61 -9.55 -5.53
C LYS A 89 -1.31 -8.80 -5.83
N LYS A 90 -1.25 -7.49 -5.55
CA LYS A 90 -0.02 -6.68 -5.66
C LYS A 90 1.10 -7.21 -4.76
N CYS A 91 0.77 -7.76 -3.60
CA CYS A 91 1.74 -8.38 -2.69
C CYS A 91 2.22 -9.78 -3.12
N GLY A 92 1.65 -10.34 -4.18
CA GLY A 92 2.01 -11.65 -4.74
C GLY A 92 1.18 -12.82 -4.19
N TYR A 93 0.14 -12.56 -3.39
CA TYR A 93 -0.76 -13.62 -2.94
C TYR A 93 -1.66 -14.09 -4.10
N LYS A 94 -1.71 -15.40 -4.32
CA LYS A 94 -2.57 -16.04 -5.31
C LYS A 94 -3.73 -16.70 -4.59
N LYS A 95 -4.94 -16.21 -4.86
CA LYS A 95 -6.21 -16.82 -4.44
C LYS A 95 -7.10 -16.94 -5.67
N ASP A 96 -7.80 -18.06 -5.80
CA ASP A 96 -8.75 -18.22 -6.88
C ASP A 96 -10.08 -17.51 -6.57
N ASN A 97 -10.88 -17.27 -7.61
CA ASN A 97 -12.12 -16.52 -7.45
C ASN A 97 -13.15 -17.24 -6.58
N CYS A 98 -13.16 -18.58 -6.52
CA CYS A 98 -14.08 -19.32 -5.67
C CYS A 98 -13.74 -19.09 -4.19
N GLU A 99 -12.46 -19.14 -3.84
CA GLU A 99 -11.97 -18.84 -2.49
C GLU A 99 -12.37 -17.41 -2.06
N LEU A 100 -12.11 -16.43 -2.92
CA LEU A 100 -12.43 -15.02 -2.66
C LEU A 100 -13.94 -14.81 -2.50
N ASN A 101 -14.75 -15.35 -3.42
CA ASN A 101 -16.20 -15.21 -3.36
C ASN A 101 -16.79 -15.87 -2.10
N LYS A 102 -16.29 -17.06 -1.73
CA LYS A 102 -16.73 -17.75 -0.51
C LYS A 102 -16.36 -16.96 0.74
N LYS A 103 -15.14 -16.41 0.81
CA LYS A 103 -14.72 -15.55 1.92
C LYS A 103 -15.59 -14.30 2.02
N PHE A 104 -15.89 -13.62 0.90
CA PHE A 104 -16.78 -12.46 0.90
C PHE A 104 -18.15 -12.80 1.48
N LEU A 105 -18.83 -13.82 0.94
CA LEU A 105 -20.17 -14.22 1.35
C LEU A 105 -20.24 -14.59 2.84
N ASN A 106 -19.23 -15.30 3.36
CA ASN A 106 -19.16 -15.68 4.77
C ASN A 106 -19.02 -14.48 5.72
N ASN A 107 -18.53 -13.34 5.23
CA ASN A 107 -18.28 -12.15 6.04
C ASN A 107 -19.31 -11.04 5.76
N LEU A 108 -20.38 -11.32 5.01
CA LEU A 108 -21.54 -10.45 4.84
C LEU A 108 -22.51 -10.48 6.04
N GLN A 109 -22.41 -11.50 6.90
CA GLN A 109 -23.14 -11.57 8.15
C GLN A 109 -22.26 -10.98 9.27
N PRO A 110 -22.73 -9.98 10.04
CA PRO A 110 -22.07 -9.53 11.26
C PRO A 110 -21.84 -10.67 12.27
#